data_AF-A0A8S2JBH0-F1
#
_entry.id   AF-A0A8S2JBH0-F1
#
_cell.length_a   1.000
_cell.length_b   1.000
_cell.length_c   1.000
_cell.angle_alpha   90.00
_cell.angle_beta   90.00
_cell.angle_gamma   90.00
#
_symmetry.space_group_name_H-M   'P 1'
#
loop_
_entity.id
_entity.type
_entity.pdbx_description
1 polymer ?
#
loop_
_entity_poly.entity_id
_entity_poly.type
_entity_poly.pdbx_seq_one_letter_code
_entity_poly.pdbx_strand_id
1 'polypeptide(L)'
;ISKDDLAKERFEIVVLLEGTVEATGMTTQARISYLPLEIIWGFRFDRLITFKKDLGQYRVDYTKFNHIYPVEMPSFSAKEMSKEKNTETKVTTKDNKSK
;
A
#
# COMPACT_ATOMS: atom_id res chain seq x y z
N ILE A 1 -0.81 4.86 14.82
CA ILE A 1 -1.88 3.97 14.33
C ILE A 1 -1.29 2.57 14.19
N SER A 2 -1.59 1.71 15.17
CA SER A 2 -1.39 0.26 15.09
C SER A 2 -2.61 -0.39 14.41
N LYS A 3 -2.58 -1.71 14.18
CA LYS A 3 -3.72 -2.46 13.64
C LYS A 3 -4.99 -2.29 14.49
N ASP A 4 -4.85 -2.38 15.82
CA ASP A 4 -5.99 -2.35 16.75
C ASP A 4 -6.54 -0.94 17.00
N ASP A 5 -5.76 0.08 16.67
CA ASP A 5 -6.18 1.48 16.75
C ASP A 5 -6.91 1.93 15.49
N LEU A 6 -6.56 1.39 14.32
CA LEU A 6 -7.01 1.88 13.01
C LEU A 6 -8.52 2.12 12.94
N ALA A 7 -9.34 1.15 13.36
CA ALA A 7 -10.80 1.24 13.30
C ALA A 7 -11.41 2.27 14.28
N LYS A 8 -10.66 2.74 15.27
CA LYS A 8 -11.10 3.69 16.31
C LYS A 8 -10.71 5.13 16.00
N GLU A 9 -9.79 5.32 15.08
CA GLU A 9 -9.29 6.64 14.71
C GLU A 9 -10.37 7.46 13.99
N ARG A 10 -10.24 8.79 14.05
CA ARG A 10 -11.16 9.73 13.39
C ARG A 10 -10.44 10.51 12.31
N PHE A 11 -10.21 9.86 11.17
CA PHE A 11 -9.67 10.49 9.96
C PHE A 11 -10.39 9.98 8.71
N GLU A 12 -10.11 10.61 7.58
CA GLU A 12 -10.55 10.19 6.25
C GLU A 12 -9.37 10.37 5.29
N ILE A 13 -9.12 9.39 4.43
CA ILE A 13 -8.14 9.51 3.35
C ILE A 13 -8.87 9.98 2.11
N VAL A 14 -8.62 11.21 1.69
CA VAL A 14 -9.16 11.74 0.43
C VAL A 14 -8.12 11.53 -0.68
N VAL A 15 -8.54 10.92 -1.78
CA VAL A 15 -7.72 10.68 -2.97
C VAL A 15 -8.29 11.48 -4.13
N LEU A 16 -7.42 12.26 -4.77
CA LEU A 16 -7.75 13.06 -5.94
C LEU A 16 -6.86 12.61 -7.11
N LEU A 17 -7.48 12.32 -8.25
CA LEU A 17 -6.79 12.02 -9.49
C LEU A 17 -7.16 13.10 -10.50
N GLU A 18 -6.18 13.93 -10.86
CA GLU A 18 -6.31 14.93 -11.92
C GLU A 18 -5.62 14.44 -13.18
N GLY A 19 -6.27 14.65 -14.32
CA GLY A 19 -5.73 14.27 -15.62
C GLY A 19 -6.35 15.06 -16.75
N THR A 20 -5.66 15.12 -17.88
CA THR A 20 -6.19 15.72 -19.11
C THR A 20 -6.75 14.62 -19.99
N VAL A 21 -7.98 14.80 -20.48
CA VAL A 21 -8.61 13.87 -21.41
C VAL A 21 -8.02 14.12 -22.80
N GLU A 22 -7.28 13.14 -23.33
CA GLU A 22 -6.56 13.27 -24.60
C GLU A 22 -7.47 13.71 -25.76
N ALA A 23 -8.68 13.14 -25.85
CA ALA A 23 -9.60 13.41 -26.94
C ALA A 23 -10.19 14.84 -26.93
N THR A 24 -10.26 15.51 -25.77
CA THR A 24 -10.93 16.82 -25.64
C THR A 24 -10.00 17.94 -25.17
N GLY A 25 -8.81 17.62 -24.67
CA GLY A 25 -7.90 18.58 -24.03
C GLY A 25 -8.41 19.16 -22.72
N MET A 26 -9.58 18.71 -22.23
CA MET A 26 -10.17 19.19 -20.98
C MET A 26 -9.52 18.51 -19.78
N THR A 27 -9.38 19.24 -18.68
CA THR A 27 -8.97 18.67 -17.40
C THR A 27 -10.14 17.99 -16.71
N THR A 28 -9.90 16.82 -16.12
CA THR A 28 -10.85 16.07 -15.31
C THR A 28 -10.25 15.78 -13.95
N GLN A 29 -11.12 15.64 -12.94
CA GLN A 29 -10.75 15.31 -11.58
C GLN A 29 -11.68 14.22 -11.06
N ALA A 30 -11.12 13.06 -10.74
CA ALA A 30 -11.82 12.02 -9.98
C ALA A 30 -11.48 12.18 -8.49
N ARG A 31 -12.49 12.06 -7.63
CA ARG A 31 -12.36 12.16 -6.17
C ARG A 31 -12.99 10.94 -5.54
N ILE A 32 -12.29 10.35 -4.58
CA ILE A 32 -12.77 9.26 -3.73
C ILE A 32 -12.21 9.45 -2.33
N SER A 33 -12.87 8.86 -1.34
CA SER A 33 -12.36 8.86 0.02
C SER A 33 -12.55 7.51 0.71
N TYR A 34 -11.77 7.30 1.77
CA TYR A 34 -11.81 6.10 2.59
C TYR A 34 -11.86 6.46 4.07
N LEU A 35 -12.88 5.96 4.76
CA LEU A 35 -12.98 5.95 6.21
C LEU A 35 -12.09 4.85 6.81
N PRO A 36 -11.76 4.91 8.11
CA PRO A 36 -10.83 3.95 8.72
C PRO A 36 -11.35 2.51 8.68
N LEU A 37 -12.68 2.31 8.68
CA LEU A 37 -13.32 1.01 8.56
C LEU A 37 -13.22 0.39 7.15
N GLU A 38 -12.91 1.18 6.13
CA GLU A 38 -12.74 0.71 4.75
C GLU A 38 -11.28 0.32 4.46
N ILE A 39 -10.37 0.61 5.39
CA ILE A 39 -8.95 0.30 5.28
C ILE A 39 -8.68 -1.06 5.94
N ILE A 40 -8.28 -2.04 5.11
CA ILE A 40 -8.08 -3.42 5.57
C ILE A 40 -6.59 -3.69 5.81
N TRP A 41 -6.19 -3.77 7.09
CA TRP A 41 -4.81 -4.03 7.48
C TRP A 41 -4.39 -5.47 7.18
N GLY A 42 -3.19 -5.66 6.62
CA GLY A 42 -2.65 -6.99 6.34
C GLY A 42 -3.22 -7.66 5.10
N PHE A 43 -3.66 -6.88 4.11
CA PHE A 43 -4.12 -7.38 2.82
C PHE A 43 -3.30 -6.76 1.68
N ARG A 44 -3.22 -7.48 0.55
CA ARG A 44 -2.56 -7.03 -0.67
C ARG A 44 -3.47 -7.24 -1.87
N PHE A 45 -3.43 -6.31 -2.83
CA PHE A 45 -4.11 -6.44 -4.11
C PHE A 45 -3.49 -7.53 -4.98
N ASP A 46 -4.34 -8.24 -5.70
CA ASP A 46 -3.92 -9.19 -6.72
C ASP A 46 -3.21 -8.49 -7.88
N ARG A 47 -2.30 -9.22 -8.53
CA ARG A 47 -1.61 -8.71 -9.72
C ARG A 47 -2.58 -8.60 -10.89
N LEU A 48 -2.83 -7.37 -11.35
CA LEU A 48 -3.75 -7.09 -12.47
C LEU A 48 -3.15 -7.37 -13.85
N ILE A 49 -1.83 -7.21 -14.00
CA ILE A 49 -1.15 -7.24 -15.29
C ILE A 49 -0.35 -8.52 -15.43
N THR A 50 -0.63 -9.30 -16.47
CA THR A 50 0.15 -10.49 -16.83
C THR A 50 0.68 -10.37 -18.25
N PHE A 51 1.93 -10.82 -18.47
CA PHE A 51 2.51 -10.88 -19.79
C PHE A 51 2.27 -12.26 -20.42
N LYS A 52 1.56 -12.30 -21.54
CA LYS A 52 1.32 -13.52 -22.33
C LYS A 52 2.45 -13.70 -23.33
N LYS A 53 3.42 -14.55 -22.98
CA LYS A 53 4.63 -14.80 -23.78
C LYS A 53 4.31 -15.36 -25.18
N ASP A 54 3.27 -16.16 -25.27
CA ASP A 54 2.71 -16.75 -26.49
C ASP A 54 2.23 -15.70 -27.51
N LEU A 55 1.71 -14.57 -27.03
CA LEU A 55 1.16 -13.49 -27.87
C LEU A 55 2.03 -12.23 -27.88
N GLY A 56 3.10 -12.19 -27.08
CA GLY A 56 3.98 -11.04 -26.93
C GLY A 56 3.32 -9.81 -26.30
N GLN A 57 2.21 -9.96 -25.57
CA GLN A 57 1.34 -8.85 -25.16
C GLN A 57 1.09 -8.83 -23.64
N TYR A 58 0.88 -7.63 -23.11
CA TYR A 58 0.36 -7.44 -21.76
C TYR A 58 -1.16 -7.53 -21.75
N ARG A 59 -1.70 -8.28 -20.81
CA ARG A 59 -3.13 -8.37 -20.55
C ARG A 59 -3.44 -7.86 -19.15
N VAL A 60 -4.47 -7.01 -19.07
CA VAL A 60 -5.06 -6.54 -17.82
C VAL A 60 -6.29 -7.38 -17.53
N ASP A 61 -6.40 -7.90 -16.31
CA ASP A 61 -7.57 -8.65 -15.85
C ASP A 61 -8.40 -7.81 -14.86
N TYR A 62 -9.43 -7.15 -15.37
CA TYR A 62 -10.29 -6.26 -14.57
C TYR A 62 -11.16 -7.00 -13.55
N THR A 63 -11.37 -8.32 -13.67
CA THR A 63 -12.11 -9.05 -12.64
C THR A 63 -11.34 -9.11 -11.32
N LYS A 64 -10.02 -8.88 -11.35
CA LYS A 64 -9.15 -8.84 -10.17
C LYS A 64 -8.99 -7.44 -9.59
N PHE A 65 -9.59 -6.42 -10.20
CA PHE A 65 -9.36 -5.01 -9.84
C PHE A 65 -9.53 -4.73 -8.35
N ASN A 66 -10.60 -5.28 -7.75
CA ASN A 66 -10.88 -5.15 -6.32
C ASN A 66 -10.49 -6.38 -5.50
N HIS A 67 -9.81 -7.37 -6.11
CA HIS A 67 -9.49 -8.61 -5.42
C HIS A 67 -8.27 -8.41 -4.52
N ILE A 68 -8.40 -8.87 -3.29
CA ILE A 68 -7.39 -8.74 -2.23
C ILE A 68 -7.20 -10.10 -1.55
N TYR A 69 -5.99 -10.33 -1.03
CA TYR A 69 -5.65 -11.53 -0.29
C TYR A 69 -4.90 -11.20 1.01
N PRO A 70 -5.06 -11.99 2.08
CA PRO A 70 -4.39 -11.75 3.35
C PRO A 70 -2.89 -12.02 3.23
N VAL A 71 -2.09 -11.22 3.94
CA VAL A 71 -0.63 -11.36 4.05
C VAL A 71 -0.21 -11.23 5.50
N GLU A 72 0.91 -11.89 5.87
CA GLU A 72 1.51 -11.67 7.18
C GLU A 72 2.01 -10.22 7.28
N MET A 73 1.46 -9.50 8.26
CA MET A 73 1.80 -8.12 8.53
C MET A 73 1.84 -7.88 10.04
N PRO A 74 2.87 -7.20 10.56
CA PRO A 74 2.94 -6.86 11.97
C PRO A 74 1.74 -6.01 12.43
N SER A 75 1.33 -6.18 13.69
CA SER A 75 0.19 -5.45 14.27
C SER A 75 0.58 -4.07 14.81
N PHE A 76 1.87 -3.84 15.05
CA PHE A 76 2.38 -2.58 15.58
C PHE A 76 2.44 -1.48 14.50
N SER A 77 2.50 -0.23 14.96
CA SER A 77 2.56 0.94 14.11
C SER A 77 3.88 1.05 13.34
N ALA A 78 3.88 1.81 12.24
CA ALA A 78 5.10 2.12 11.48
C ALA A 78 6.19 2.80 12.36
N LYS A 79 5.78 3.59 13.37
CA LYS A 79 6.68 4.22 14.33
C LYS A 79 7.38 3.19 15.22
N GLU A 80 6.69 2.13 15.62
CA GLU A 80 7.29 1.03 16.38
C GLU A 80 8.22 0.19 15.51
N MET A 81 7.78 -0.15 14.29
CA MET A 81 8.59 -0.87 13.30
C MET A 81 9.94 -0.20 13.01
N SER A 82 9.94 1.13 12.88
CA SER A 82 11.16 1.90 12.63
C SER A 82 12.10 1.95 13.83
N LYS A 83 11.59 1.88 15.07
CA LYS A 83 12.42 1.78 16.27
C LYS A 83 13.15 0.44 16.33
N GLU A 84 12.48 -0.66 15.99
CA GLU A 84 13.08 -2.01 15.98
C GLU A 84 14.23 -2.12 14.97
N LYS A 85 14.00 -1.63 13.73
CA LYS A 85 15.06 -1.59 12.70
C LYS A 85 16.27 -0.76 13.15
N ASN A 86 16.04 0.34 13.85
CA ASN A 86 17.11 1.18 14.38
C ASN A 86 17.86 0.53 15.56
N THR A 87 17.20 -0.30 16.36
CA THR A 87 17.86 -1.06 17.44
C THR A 87 18.71 -2.20 16.89
N GLU A 88 18.25 -2.94 15.88
CA GLU A 88 19.04 -3.98 15.22
C GLU A 88 20.32 -3.40 14.60
N THR A 89 20.21 -2.26 13.90
CA THR A 89 21.36 -1.59 13.27
C THR A 89 22.39 -1.10 14.30
N LYS A 90 21.97 -0.70 15.51
CA LYS A 90 22.88 -0.28 16.59
C LYS A 90 23.58 -1.45 17.28
N VAL A 91 22.96 -2.63 17.33
CA VAL A 91 23.60 -3.85 17.87
C VAL A 91 24.71 -4.31 16.92
N THR A 92 24.44 -4.40 15.61
CA THR A 92 25.45 -4.82 14.62
C THR A 92 26.65 -3.87 14.54
N THR A 93 26.45 -2.58 14.82
CA THR A 93 27.55 -1.59 14.78
C THR A 93 28.39 -1.59 16.06
N LYS A 94 27.85 -2.02 17.21
CA LYS A 94 28.62 -2.09 18.47
C LYS A 94 29.53 -3.31 18.52
N ASP A 95 29.12 -4.44 17.94
CA ASP A 95 29.92 -5.68 17.96
C ASP A 95 31.16 -5.60 17.03
N ASN A 96 31.14 -4.73 16.02
CA ASN A 96 32.28 -4.52 15.10
C ASN A 96 33.28 -3.45 15.58
N LYS A 97 33.12 -2.90 16.80
CA LYS A 97 34.02 -1.86 17.35
C LYS A 97 34.89 -2.32 18.52
N SER A 98 34.90 -3.63 18.82
CA SER A 98 35.68 -4.24 19.90
C SER A 98 36.66 -5.33 19.44
N LYS A 99 37.13 -5.29 18.19
CA LYS A 99 38.33 -6.01 17.74
C LYS A 99 39.33 -5.06 17.12
#